data_AF-A0A969TFM8-F1
#
_entry.id   AF-A0A969TFM8-F1
#
_cell.length_a   1.000
_cell.length_b   1.000
_cell.length_c   1.000
_cell.angle_alpha   90.00
_cell.angle_beta   90.00
_cell.angle_gamma   90.00
#
_symmetry.space_group_name_H-M   'P 1'
#
loop_
_entity.id
_entity.type
_entity.pdbx_description
1 polymer ?
#
loop_
_entity_poly.entity_id
_entity_poly.type
_entity_poly.pdbx_seq_one_letter_code
_entity_poly.pdbx_strand_id
1 'polypeptide(L)'
;MTEITLISGYFQERQLLFYPSTWVLFDSSDKLEFFGLYSRELEQNNIQDVFPLACFRKACWRKDIDIKAYKTAKTPEEYIKNYLLTEEHMISQNIFLNYDLTLPILTLASEIANHIKHGVRITEKSNQNKSEFEYIKYSFSDGFMDYNFSYTPFKFNSKELENWGLKWREYFDKVEPNKELNPTEKFRVSYSSSFLYYLNRFKSYTNFQK
;
A
#
# COMPACT_ATOMS: atom_id res chain seq x y z
N MET A 1 7.26 6.39 -1.41
CA MET A 1 6.95 6.53 0.02
C MET A 1 5.60 5.87 0.29
N THR A 2 5.56 4.54 0.28
CA THR A 2 4.29 3.78 0.31
C THR A 2 4.17 2.87 1.53
N GLU A 3 5.27 2.65 2.26
CA GLU A 3 5.30 1.77 3.42
C GLU A 3 4.95 2.56 4.68
N ILE A 4 3.75 2.28 5.18
CA ILE A 4 3.20 2.87 6.40
C ILE A 4 3.37 1.88 7.52
N THR A 5 3.92 2.37 8.61
CA THR A 5 4.16 1.57 9.80
C THR A 5 2.93 1.50 10.70
N LEU A 6 2.07 2.52 10.64
CA LEU A 6 0.94 2.63 11.54
C LEU A 6 -0.13 3.56 10.97
N ILE A 7 -1.38 3.15 11.07
CA ILE A 7 -2.54 4.02 10.92
C ILE A 7 -3.22 4.17 12.28
N SER A 8 -3.59 5.38 12.67
CA SER A 8 -4.31 5.62 13.92
C SER A 8 -5.41 6.66 13.76
N GLY A 9 -6.46 6.53 14.57
CA GLY A 9 -7.59 7.45 14.58
C GLY A 9 -8.38 7.36 15.88
N TYR A 10 -9.11 8.44 16.19
CA TYR A 10 -10.07 8.47 17.30
C TYR A 10 -11.46 8.08 16.80
N PHE A 11 -12.07 7.10 17.46
CA PHE A 11 -13.42 6.61 17.18
C PHE A 11 -14.19 6.61 18.49
N GLN A 12 -15.22 7.44 18.60
CA GLN A 12 -16.07 7.53 19.80
C GLN A 12 -15.21 7.60 21.09
N GLU A 13 -14.30 8.58 21.14
CA GLU A 13 -13.39 8.85 22.28
C GLU A 13 -12.27 7.81 22.51
N ARG A 14 -12.23 6.72 21.73
CA ARG A 14 -11.16 5.71 21.80
C ARG A 14 -10.16 5.87 20.67
N GLN A 15 -8.87 5.92 21.01
CA GLN A 15 -7.81 5.83 20.01
C GLN A 15 -7.63 4.37 19.57
N LEU A 16 -7.71 4.12 18.26
CA LEU A 16 -7.46 2.82 17.65
C LEU A 16 -6.17 2.87 16.81
N LEU A 17 -5.43 1.77 16.86
CA LEU A 17 -4.18 1.56 16.14
C LEU A 17 -4.35 0.39 15.16
N PHE A 18 -3.92 0.60 13.91
CA PHE A 18 -3.97 -0.40 12.84
C PHE A 18 -2.55 -0.61 12.31
N TYR A 19 -2.10 -1.86 12.38
CA TYR A 19 -0.75 -2.27 12.00
C TYR A 19 -0.78 -2.91 10.60
N PRO A 20 0.26 -2.72 9.79
CA PRO A 20 0.34 -3.32 8.46
C PRO A 20 0.25 -4.86 8.59
N SER A 21 -0.61 -5.47 7.78
CA SER A 21 -0.82 -6.92 7.78
C SER A 21 -0.48 -7.54 6.44
N THR A 22 -1.06 -7.02 5.36
CA THR A 22 -0.84 -7.52 4.00
C THR A 22 -0.99 -6.39 3.01
N TRP A 23 -0.09 -6.29 2.04
CA TRP A 23 -0.20 -5.32 0.97
C TRP A 23 0.36 -5.83 -0.34
N VAL A 24 -0.14 -5.25 -1.43
CA VAL A 24 0.38 -5.45 -2.78
C VAL A 24 0.64 -4.09 -3.44
N LEU A 25 1.69 -4.04 -4.22
CA LEU A 25 2.12 -2.89 -5.00
C LEU A 25 2.30 -3.31 -6.45
N PHE A 26 1.50 -2.71 -7.33
CA PHE A 26 1.57 -2.88 -8.77
C PHE A 26 2.27 -1.69 -9.39
N ASP A 27 3.33 -1.96 -10.14
CA ASP A 27 4.11 -0.95 -10.82
C ASP A 27 3.91 -1.07 -12.32
N SER A 28 3.34 -0.05 -12.95
CA SER A 28 3.18 0.07 -14.41
C SER A 28 4.04 1.21 -14.94
N SER A 29 4.07 1.38 -16.27
CA SER A 29 4.87 2.42 -16.90
C SER A 29 4.44 3.85 -16.51
N ASP A 30 3.16 4.05 -16.22
CA ASP A 30 2.53 5.36 -15.97
C ASP A 30 2.16 5.61 -14.51
N LYS A 31 1.99 4.56 -13.69
CA LYS A 31 1.56 4.69 -12.30
C LYS A 31 2.11 3.59 -11.39
N LEU A 32 2.00 3.84 -10.09
CA LEU A 32 2.27 2.89 -9.02
C LEU A 32 1.04 2.81 -8.13
N GLU A 33 0.44 1.62 -8.05
CA GLU A 33 -0.77 1.38 -7.25
C GLU A 33 -0.44 0.54 -6.02
N PHE A 34 -0.88 0.99 -4.86
CA PHE A 34 -0.68 0.34 -3.57
C PHE A 34 -2.03 0.01 -2.95
N PHE A 35 -2.18 -1.22 -2.48
CA PHE A 35 -3.37 -1.73 -1.80
C PHE A 35 -2.94 -2.44 -0.52
N GLY A 36 -3.15 -1.81 0.63
CA GLY A 36 -2.72 -2.32 1.92
C GLY A 36 -3.86 -2.51 2.91
N LEU A 37 -3.83 -3.64 3.60
CA LEU A 37 -4.65 -3.97 4.74
C LEU A 37 -3.86 -3.72 6.03
N TYR A 38 -4.49 -2.98 6.94
CA TYR A 38 -4.02 -2.70 8.28
C TYR A 38 -5.03 -3.24 9.27
N SER A 39 -4.58 -4.05 10.21
CA SER A 39 -5.45 -4.75 11.17
C SER A 39 -5.18 -4.25 12.58
N ARG A 40 -6.22 -4.27 13.42
CA ARG A 40 -6.06 -4.06 14.86
C ARG A 40 -5.53 -5.32 15.52
N GLU A 41 -4.71 -5.16 16.54
CA GLU A 41 -4.56 -6.21 17.55
C GLU A 41 -5.86 -6.31 18.34
N LEU A 42 -6.54 -7.44 18.24
CA LEU A 42 -7.75 -7.70 19.03
C LEU A 42 -7.33 -8.28 20.37
N GLU A 43 -7.60 -7.55 21.45
CA GLU A 43 -7.62 -8.15 22.78
C GLU A 43 -8.71 -9.23 22.79
N GLN A 44 -8.41 -10.42 23.31
CA GLN A 44 -9.18 -11.66 23.15
C GLN A 44 -10.67 -11.62 23.56
N ASN A 45 -11.17 -10.50 24.10
CA ASN A 45 -12.49 -10.37 24.70
C ASN A 45 -13.49 -9.41 24.01
N ASN A 46 -13.13 -8.64 22.96
CA ASN A 46 -14.00 -7.57 22.41
C ASN A 46 -14.29 -7.67 20.90
N ILE A 47 -14.76 -8.83 20.43
CA ILE A 47 -15.10 -9.05 19.00
C ILE A 47 -16.45 -8.42 18.60
N GLN A 48 -17.28 -7.98 19.55
CA GLN A 48 -18.60 -7.37 19.29
C GLN A 48 -18.61 -5.83 19.27
N ASP A 49 -17.44 -5.19 19.29
CA ASP A 49 -17.35 -3.71 19.28
C ASP A 49 -17.84 -3.12 17.94
N VAL A 50 -18.57 -2.01 18.00
CA VAL A 50 -19.02 -1.18 16.85
C VAL A 50 -17.84 -0.53 16.10
N PHE A 51 -16.62 -0.71 16.61
CA PHE A 51 -15.40 -0.12 16.08
C PHE A 51 -14.90 -0.83 14.82
N PRO A 52 -14.25 -0.09 13.91
CA PRO A 52 -13.63 -0.71 12.74
C PRO A 52 -12.53 -1.69 13.18
N LEU A 53 -12.49 -2.85 12.52
CA LEU A 53 -11.54 -3.93 12.82
C LEU A 53 -10.28 -3.85 11.95
N ALA A 54 -10.46 -3.31 10.74
CA ALA A 54 -9.42 -3.15 9.76
C ALA A 54 -9.52 -1.78 9.07
N CYS A 55 -8.42 -1.37 8.46
CA CYS A 55 -8.32 -0.22 7.60
C CYS A 55 -7.67 -0.65 6.27
N PHE A 56 -8.33 -0.31 5.19
CA PHE A 56 -7.75 -0.34 3.86
C PHE A 56 -7.08 0.96 3.53
N ARG A 57 -5.93 0.87 2.89
CA ARG A 57 -5.30 1.98 2.20
C ARG A 57 -5.16 1.66 0.73
N LYS A 58 -5.74 2.50 -0.10
CA LYS A 58 -5.47 2.57 -1.53
C LYS A 58 -4.64 3.81 -1.79
N ALA A 59 -3.53 3.67 -2.49
CA ALA A 59 -2.75 4.82 -2.95
C ALA A 59 -2.33 4.63 -4.41
N CYS A 60 -2.38 5.69 -5.20
CA CYS A 60 -1.95 5.70 -6.58
C CYS A 60 -1.01 6.88 -6.80
N TRP A 61 0.23 6.58 -7.17
CA TRP A 61 1.20 7.58 -7.62
C TRP A 61 1.20 7.62 -9.13
N ARG A 62 0.94 8.79 -9.70
CA ARG A 62 1.00 9.06 -11.13
C ARG A 62 2.41 9.48 -11.58
N LYS A 63 3.16 8.55 -12.17
CA LYS A 63 4.54 8.79 -12.63
C LYS A 63 4.60 9.80 -13.78
N ASP A 64 3.58 9.82 -14.63
CA ASP A 64 3.48 10.76 -15.75
C ASP A 64 3.44 12.22 -15.30
N ILE A 65 2.70 12.51 -14.22
CA ILE A 65 2.65 13.83 -13.60
C ILE A 65 4.01 14.15 -12.96
N ASP A 66 4.60 13.18 -12.24
CA ASP A 66 5.89 13.33 -11.56
C ASP A 66 7.00 13.76 -12.52
N ILE A 67 7.10 13.03 -13.65
CA ILE A 67 8.09 13.31 -14.69
C ILE A 67 7.86 14.69 -15.33
N LYS A 68 6.60 15.08 -15.57
CA LYS A 68 6.28 16.40 -16.12
C LYS A 68 6.68 17.50 -15.15
N ALA A 69 6.27 17.39 -13.87
CA ALA A 69 6.58 18.36 -12.83
C ALA A 69 8.09 18.54 -12.64
N TYR A 70 8.84 17.43 -12.64
CA TYR A 70 10.30 17.46 -12.55
C TYR A 70 10.94 18.19 -13.74
N LYS A 71 10.48 17.91 -14.96
CA LYS A 71 10.99 18.55 -16.18
C LYS A 71 10.65 20.04 -16.28
N THR A 72 9.53 20.46 -15.69
CA THR A 72 9.10 21.87 -15.70
C THR A 72 9.74 22.72 -14.61
N ALA A 73 10.22 22.09 -13.53
CA ALA A 73 10.90 22.79 -12.45
C ALA A 73 12.26 23.32 -12.90
N LYS A 74 12.58 24.59 -12.58
CA LYS A 74 13.87 25.18 -12.95
C LYS A 74 15.00 24.71 -12.04
N THR A 75 14.67 24.38 -10.80
CA THR A 75 15.61 23.80 -9.84
C THR A 75 14.98 22.65 -9.04
N PRO A 76 15.79 21.73 -8.49
CA PRO A 76 15.30 20.69 -7.60
C PRO A 76 14.51 21.21 -6.39
N GLU A 77 14.89 22.37 -5.83
CA GLU A 77 14.19 23.00 -4.70
C GLU A 77 12.78 23.45 -5.09
N GLU A 78 12.61 23.97 -6.30
CA GLU A 78 11.31 24.36 -6.84
C GLU A 78 10.40 23.13 -7.01
N TYR A 79 10.94 22.03 -7.56
CA TYR A 79 10.22 20.77 -7.68
C TYR A 79 9.73 20.25 -6.32
N ILE A 80 10.61 20.26 -5.31
CA ILE A 80 10.26 19.82 -3.96
C ILE A 80 9.17 20.71 -3.36
N LYS A 81 9.36 22.04 -3.42
CA LYS A 81 8.50 23.00 -2.73
C LYS A 81 7.11 23.09 -3.37
N ASN A 82 7.05 23.15 -4.70
CA ASN A 82 5.83 23.47 -5.42
C ASN A 82 5.03 22.24 -5.84
N TYR A 83 5.61 21.04 -5.77
CA TYR A 83 4.94 19.82 -6.23
C TYR A 83 5.02 18.66 -5.24
N LEU A 84 6.21 18.28 -4.74
CA LEU A 84 6.26 17.15 -3.81
C LEU A 84 5.59 17.44 -2.47
N LEU A 85 5.60 18.70 -2.00
CA LEU A 85 4.92 19.10 -0.77
C LEU A 85 3.41 19.31 -0.91
N THR A 86 2.86 19.36 -2.13
CA THR A 86 1.42 19.60 -2.35
C THR A 86 0.59 18.31 -2.37
N GLU A 87 1.23 17.14 -2.25
CA GLU A 87 0.62 15.80 -2.33
C GLU A 87 -0.13 15.51 -3.65
N GLU A 88 -0.10 16.41 -4.64
CA GLU A 88 -0.78 16.25 -5.95
C GLU A 88 -0.29 15.02 -6.75
N HIS A 89 0.92 14.54 -6.44
CA HIS A 89 1.55 13.38 -7.07
C HIS A 89 0.93 12.05 -6.65
N MET A 90 0.21 12.01 -5.53
CA MET A 90 -0.32 10.79 -4.93
C MET A 90 -1.78 10.96 -4.50
N ILE A 91 -2.66 10.15 -5.07
CA ILE A 91 -4.05 10.03 -4.60
C ILE A 91 -4.07 8.90 -3.57
N SER A 92 -4.42 9.20 -2.33
CA SER A 92 -4.52 8.19 -1.27
C SER A 92 -5.88 8.24 -0.58
N GLN A 93 -6.41 7.07 -0.27
CA GLN A 93 -7.67 6.88 0.43
C GLN A 93 -7.49 5.83 1.52
N ASN A 94 -8.01 6.12 2.71
CA ASN A 94 -8.09 5.14 3.79
C ASN A 94 -9.58 4.83 4.04
N ILE A 95 -9.93 3.54 4.10
CA ILE A 95 -11.30 3.06 4.24
C ILE A 95 -11.35 2.14 5.47
N PHE A 96 -12.15 2.50 6.47
CA PHE A 96 -12.30 1.72 7.70
C PHE A 96 -13.44 0.71 7.55
N LEU A 97 -13.20 -0.51 8.01
CA LEU A 97 -14.07 -1.65 7.74
C LEU A 97 -14.74 -2.17 9.01
N ASN A 98 -16.01 -2.51 8.90
CA ASN A 98 -16.74 -3.30 9.89
C ASN A 98 -16.39 -4.80 9.75
N TYR A 99 -16.98 -5.63 10.60
CA TYR A 99 -16.78 -7.08 10.58
C TYR A 99 -17.10 -7.72 9.22
N ASP A 100 -18.26 -7.42 8.65
CA ASP A 100 -18.74 -8.04 7.41
C ASP A 100 -17.82 -7.78 6.21
N LEU A 101 -17.23 -6.58 6.12
CA LEU A 101 -16.28 -6.22 5.08
C LEU A 101 -14.84 -6.66 5.39
N THR A 102 -14.53 -6.93 6.67
CA THR A 102 -13.19 -7.36 7.09
C THR A 102 -12.99 -8.86 6.87
N LEU A 103 -14.01 -9.68 7.09
CA LEU A 103 -13.86 -11.14 7.01
C LEU A 103 -13.42 -11.66 5.62
N PRO A 104 -13.99 -11.19 4.49
CA PRO A 104 -13.59 -11.68 3.17
C PRO A 104 -12.13 -11.32 2.82
N ILE A 105 -11.65 -10.15 3.23
CA ILE A 105 -10.26 -9.76 2.95
C ILE A 105 -9.26 -10.49 3.86
N LEU A 106 -9.60 -10.74 5.12
CA LEU A 106 -8.77 -11.57 5.99
C LEU A 106 -8.66 -13.00 5.45
N THR A 107 -9.74 -13.51 4.85
CA THR A 107 -9.72 -14.81 4.15
C THR A 107 -8.77 -14.77 2.97
N LEU A 108 -8.79 -13.72 2.15
CA LEU A 108 -7.88 -13.56 1.02
C LEU A 108 -6.41 -13.39 1.48
N ALA A 109 -6.17 -12.72 2.61
CA ALA A 109 -4.83 -12.61 3.21
C ALA A 109 -4.33 -13.97 3.71
N SER A 110 -5.21 -14.77 4.30
CA SER A 110 -4.90 -16.14 4.73
C SER A 110 -4.64 -17.08 3.56
N GLU A 111 -5.37 -16.93 2.44
CA GLU A 111 -5.18 -17.70 1.19
C GLU A 111 -3.73 -17.56 0.69
N ILE A 112 -3.19 -16.34 0.61
CA ILE A 112 -1.83 -16.10 0.11
C ILE A 112 -0.75 -16.55 1.08
N ALA A 113 -0.95 -16.33 2.38
CA ALA A 113 -0.03 -16.81 3.41
C ALA A 113 0.10 -18.34 3.32
N ASN A 114 -1.03 -19.04 3.15
CA ASN A 114 -1.04 -20.47 2.94
C ASN A 114 -0.34 -20.88 1.64
N HIS A 115 -0.59 -20.22 0.50
CA HIS A 115 0.12 -20.52 -0.74
C HIS A 115 1.64 -20.41 -0.57
N ILE A 116 2.10 -19.39 0.13
CA ILE A 116 3.53 -19.12 0.28
C ILE A 116 4.19 -20.08 1.26
N LYS A 117 3.48 -20.47 2.32
CA LYS A 117 3.92 -21.53 3.22
C LYS A 117 4.16 -22.86 2.50
N HIS A 118 3.37 -23.15 1.46
CA HIS A 118 3.54 -24.36 0.63
C HIS A 118 4.53 -24.16 -0.54
N GLY A 119 5.10 -22.96 -0.68
CA GLY A 119 5.98 -22.59 -1.76
C GLY A 119 5.20 -22.16 -3.00
N VAL A 120 5.53 -20.98 -3.53
CA VAL A 120 4.98 -20.49 -4.79
C VAL A 120 5.95 -20.79 -5.92
N ARG A 121 5.43 -21.34 -7.02
CA ARG A 121 6.23 -21.58 -8.21
C ARG A 121 6.31 -20.32 -9.06
N ILE A 122 7.55 -19.92 -9.36
CA ILE A 122 7.86 -18.84 -10.30
C ILE A 122 8.59 -19.48 -11.46
N THR A 123 8.12 -19.28 -12.69
CA THR A 123 8.79 -19.79 -13.89
C THR A 123 9.15 -18.68 -14.84
N GLU A 124 10.29 -18.82 -15.52
CA GLU A 124 10.69 -17.91 -16.58
C GLU A 124 9.73 -18.04 -17.77
N LYS A 125 9.31 -16.90 -18.33
CA LYS A 125 8.47 -16.88 -19.53
C LYS A 125 9.36 -17.11 -20.75
N SER A 126 8.97 -18.06 -21.60
CA SER A 126 9.64 -18.32 -22.88
C SER A 126 9.49 -17.17 -23.89
N ASN A 127 8.42 -16.37 -23.77
CA ASN A 127 8.17 -15.18 -24.57
C ASN A 127 7.86 -13.98 -23.66
N GLN A 128 8.49 -12.84 -23.96
CA GLN A 128 8.21 -11.55 -23.33
C GLN A 128 6.85 -11.02 -23.79
N ASN A 129 5.76 -11.63 -23.33
CA ASN A 129 4.44 -11.03 -23.52
C ASN A 129 4.36 -9.71 -22.74
N LYS A 130 3.73 -8.70 -23.35
CA LYS A 130 3.47 -7.40 -22.71
C LYS A 130 2.55 -7.60 -21.51
N SER A 131 3.12 -7.60 -20.31
CA SER A 131 2.39 -7.40 -19.06
C SER A 131 2.08 -5.91 -18.91
N GLU A 132 0.91 -5.58 -18.36
CA GLU A 132 0.60 -4.19 -17.92
C GLU A 132 1.56 -3.74 -16.81
N PHE A 133 1.96 -4.68 -15.95
CA PHE A 133 2.84 -4.43 -14.82
C PHE A 133 4.30 -4.73 -15.17
N GLU A 134 5.17 -3.78 -14.87
CA GLU A 134 6.63 -3.88 -14.95
C GLU A 134 7.18 -4.60 -13.72
N TYR A 135 6.59 -4.37 -12.56
CA TYR A 135 7.02 -4.93 -11.29
C TYR A 135 5.82 -5.13 -10.35
N ILE A 136 5.82 -6.20 -9.58
CA ILE A 136 4.83 -6.41 -8.53
C ILE A 136 5.55 -6.80 -7.24
N LYS A 137 5.17 -6.16 -6.14
CA LYS A 137 5.67 -6.44 -4.80
C LYS A 137 4.53 -6.82 -3.87
N TYR A 138 4.78 -7.82 -3.05
CA TYR A 138 3.86 -8.40 -2.10
C TYR A 138 4.51 -8.36 -0.72
N SER A 139 3.69 -8.09 0.29
CA SER A 139 4.05 -8.30 1.68
C SER A 139 2.87 -8.84 2.44
N PHE A 140 3.13 -9.81 3.30
CA PHE A 140 2.14 -10.45 4.14
C PHE A 140 2.83 -11.02 5.37
N SER A 141 2.09 -11.09 6.46
CA SER A 141 2.53 -11.66 7.73
C SER A 141 1.66 -12.85 8.07
N ASP A 142 2.27 -13.96 8.49
CA ASP A 142 1.53 -15.11 9.04
C ASP A 142 1.37 -15.04 10.57
N GLY A 143 1.76 -13.90 11.17
CA GLY A 143 1.79 -13.68 12.62
C GLY A 143 3.12 -14.08 13.28
N PHE A 144 4.01 -14.79 12.57
CA PHE A 144 5.34 -15.16 13.06
C PHE A 144 6.46 -14.57 12.22
N MET A 145 6.29 -14.55 10.90
CA MET A 145 7.26 -14.03 9.94
C MET A 145 6.60 -13.08 8.94
N ASP A 146 7.31 -12.00 8.65
CA ASP A 146 6.97 -11.10 7.56
C ASP A 146 7.66 -11.55 6.29
N TYR A 147 6.87 -11.81 5.27
CA TYR A 147 7.35 -12.23 3.97
C TYR A 147 7.26 -11.06 3.01
N ASN A 148 8.35 -10.83 2.29
CA ASN A 148 8.43 -9.79 1.27
C ASN A 148 8.89 -10.43 -0.03
N PHE A 149 8.05 -10.36 -1.04
CA PHE A 149 8.34 -10.98 -2.34
C PHE A 149 8.12 -9.97 -3.45
N SER A 150 8.95 -10.04 -4.48
CA SER A 150 8.74 -9.23 -5.67
C SER A 150 9.29 -9.88 -6.92
N TYR A 151 8.66 -9.61 -8.04
CA TYR A 151 9.12 -10.10 -9.33
C TYR A 151 8.66 -9.18 -10.46
N THR A 152 9.17 -9.52 -11.63
CA THR A 152 9.02 -8.79 -12.87
C THR A 152 8.15 -9.61 -13.82
N PRO A 153 6.85 -9.28 -14.00
CA PRO A 153 5.91 -10.13 -14.73
C PRO A 153 6.22 -10.29 -16.23
N PHE A 154 7.07 -9.44 -16.81
CA PHE A 154 7.51 -9.62 -18.20
C PHE A 154 8.61 -10.68 -18.36
N LYS A 155 9.33 -11.04 -17.27
CA LYS A 155 10.34 -12.11 -17.26
C LYS A 155 9.82 -13.39 -16.63
N PHE A 156 9.04 -13.26 -15.56
CA PHE A 156 8.58 -14.38 -14.76
C PHE A 156 7.05 -14.44 -14.74
N ASN A 157 6.50 -15.64 -14.59
CA ASN A 157 5.09 -15.83 -14.28
C ASN A 157 4.95 -16.41 -12.87
N SER A 158 3.84 -16.06 -12.23
CA SER A 158 3.29 -16.83 -11.12
C SER A 158 1.78 -16.68 -11.14
N LYS A 159 1.08 -17.68 -11.73
CA LYS A 159 -0.39 -17.63 -11.86
C LYS A 159 -1.08 -17.46 -10.51
N GLU A 160 -0.54 -18.07 -9.46
CA GLU A 160 -1.06 -17.97 -8.09
C GLU A 160 -1.01 -16.53 -7.58
N LEU A 161 0.17 -15.88 -7.64
CA LEU A 161 0.34 -14.51 -7.16
C LEU A 161 -0.39 -13.49 -8.03
N GLU A 162 -0.36 -13.63 -9.35
CA GLU A 162 -1.06 -12.74 -10.28
C GLU A 162 -2.57 -12.78 -10.04
N ASN A 163 -3.15 -13.98 -9.96
CA ASN A 163 -4.58 -14.14 -9.68
C ASN A 163 -4.96 -13.60 -8.31
N TRP A 164 -4.15 -13.89 -7.28
CA TRP A 164 -4.40 -13.37 -5.94
C TRP A 164 -4.34 -11.85 -5.91
N GLY A 165 -3.32 -11.25 -6.54
CA GLY A 165 -3.15 -9.80 -6.61
C GLY A 165 -4.30 -9.11 -7.32
N LEU A 166 -4.81 -9.70 -8.41
CA LEU A 166 -5.99 -9.19 -9.12
C LEU A 166 -7.25 -9.27 -8.25
N LYS A 167 -7.51 -10.41 -7.59
CA LYS A 167 -8.62 -10.54 -6.61
C LYS A 167 -8.51 -9.48 -5.50
N TRP A 168 -7.29 -9.25 -5.00
CA TRP A 168 -7.02 -8.27 -3.95
C TRP A 168 -7.36 -6.86 -4.42
N ARG A 169 -6.87 -6.46 -5.59
CA ARG A 169 -7.19 -5.17 -6.22
C ARG A 169 -8.69 -5.01 -6.46
N GLU A 170 -9.36 -6.02 -7.03
CA GLU A 170 -10.81 -5.99 -7.28
C GLU A 170 -11.63 -5.82 -6.01
N TYR A 171 -11.19 -6.42 -4.89
CA TYR A 171 -11.86 -6.25 -3.61
C TYR A 171 -11.80 -4.80 -3.14
N PHE A 172 -10.61 -4.18 -3.21
CA PHE A 172 -10.44 -2.77 -2.85
C PHE A 172 -11.26 -1.83 -3.75
N ASP A 173 -11.42 -2.17 -5.03
CA ASP A 173 -12.21 -1.36 -5.97
C ASP A 173 -13.73 -1.45 -5.73
N LYS A 174 -14.21 -2.52 -5.08
CA LYS A 174 -15.64 -2.72 -4.75
C LYS A 174 -16.05 -2.16 -3.39
N VAL A 175 -15.08 -1.90 -2.51
CA VAL A 175 -15.36 -1.50 -1.12
C VAL A 175 -15.58 0.00 -1.06
N GLU A 176 -16.80 0.39 -0.72
CA GLU A 176 -17.17 1.79 -0.59
C GLU A 176 -16.88 2.34 0.82
N PRO A 177 -16.50 3.63 0.95
CA PRO A 177 -16.30 4.25 2.25
C PRO A 177 -17.61 4.33 3.05
N ASN A 178 -17.65 3.67 4.20
CA ASN A 178 -18.70 3.90 5.18
C ASN A 178 -18.34 5.11 6.05
N LYS A 179 -19.12 6.19 5.92
CA LYS A 179 -18.91 7.43 6.68
C LYS A 179 -19.07 7.25 8.19
N GLU A 180 -19.89 6.29 8.64
CA GLU A 180 -20.13 6.01 10.07
C GLU A 180 -18.90 5.40 10.74
N LEU A 181 -17.99 4.82 9.96
CA LEU A 181 -16.75 4.21 10.43
C LEU A 181 -15.55 5.13 10.27
N ASN A 182 -15.75 6.41 9.92
CA ASN A 182 -14.65 7.35 9.85
C ASN A 182 -14.24 7.84 11.25
N PRO A 183 -12.96 8.20 11.44
CA PRO A 183 -12.50 8.81 12.68
C PRO A 183 -13.31 10.06 13.01
N THR A 184 -13.72 10.21 14.26
CA THR A 184 -14.48 11.37 14.75
C THR A 184 -13.59 12.60 14.92
N GLU A 185 -12.29 12.40 15.10
CA GLU A 185 -11.30 13.47 15.26
C GLU A 185 -10.04 13.26 14.39
N LYS A 186 -8.85 13.54 14.93
CA LYS A 186 -7.56 13.47 14.23
C LYS A 186 -7.26 12.04 13.77
N PHE A 187 -7.03 11.93 12.48
CA PHE A 187 -6.46 10.75 11.80
C PHE A 187 -4.96 10.96 11.58
N ARG A 188 -4.15 9.92 11.79
CA ARG A 188 -2.70 9.98 11.56
C ARG A 188 -2.20 8.73 10.84
N VAL A 189 -1.30 8.97 9.90
CA VAL A 189 -0.55 7.95 9.17
C VAL A 189 0.93 8.14 9.46
N SER A 190 1.59 7.09 9.93
CA SER A 190 3.02 7.08 10.20
C SER A 190 3.76 6.32 9.11
N TYR A 191 4.89 6.86 8.67
CA TYR A 191 5.74 6.24 7.65
C TYR A 191 7.03 5.72 8.29
N SER A 192 7.62 4.68 7.70
CA SER A 192 8.90 4.10 8.17
C SER A 192 10.08 5.08 8.05
N SER A 193 9.95 6.11 7.22
CA SER A 193 10.89 7.21 7.10
C SER A 193 10.11 8.50 6.89
N SER A 194 10.51 9.58 7.57
CA SER A 194 9.86 10.87 7.33
C SER A 194 10.12 11.35 5.90
N PHE A 195 9.13 12.01 5.30
CA PHE A 195 9.29 12.63 4.00
C PHE A 195 10.48 13.59 3.95
N LEU A 196 10.68 14.34 5.04
CA LEU A 196 11.83 15.23 5.23
C LEU A 196 13.17 14.50 5.23
N TYR A 197 13.25 13.31 5.84
CA TYR A 197 14.46 12.48 5.81
C TYR A 197 14.85 12.10 4.37
N TYR A 198 13.87 11.70 3.56
CA TYR A 198 14.09 11.40 2.15
C TYR A 198 14.49 12.63 1.32
N LEU A 199 13.83 13.77 1.52
CA LEU A 199 14.19 15.02 0.84
C LEU A 199 15.62 15.47 1.16
N ASN A 200 16.08 15.28 2.39
CA ASN A 200 17.46 15.62 2.79
C ASN A 200 18.50 14.73 2.10
N ARG A 201 18.16 13.49 1.71
CA ARG A 201 19.00 12.67 0.83
C ARG A 201 19.11 13.26 -0.57
N PHE A 202 18.03 13.80 -1.13
CA PHE A 202 18.10 14.44 -2.45
C PHE A 202 19.00 15.69 -2.45
N LYS A 203 18.95 16.51 -1.39
CA LYS A 203 19.87 17.67 -1.24
C LYS A 203 21.34 17.30 -1.16
N SER A 204 21.67 16.10 -0.67
CA SER A 204 23.05 15.62 -0.64
C SER A 204 23.51 15.18 -2.04
N TYR A 205 22.63 14.54 -2.83
CA TYR A 205 22.95 14.15 -4.22
C TYR A 205 23.18 15.34 -5.17
N THR A 206 22.45 16.45 -5.01
CA THR A 206 22.64 17.64 -5.85
C THR A 206 23.96 18.38 -5.59
N ASN A 207 24.54 18.21 -4.41
CA ASN A 207 25.87 18.75 -4.07
C ASN A 207 27.03 17.88 -4.57
N PHE A 208 26.77 16.64 -5.01
CA PHE A 208 27.78 15.75 -5.60
C PHE A 208 27.94 15.91 -7.12
N GLN A 209 27.05 16.68 -7.77
CA GLN A 209 27.09 16.96 -9.21
C GLN A 209 27.58 18.37 -9.56
N LYS A 210 28.19 19.07 -8.60
CA LYS A 210 28.96 20.31 -8.82
C LYS A 210 30.44 20.02 -8.68
#